data_AF-A0A1D3TZT9-F1
#
_entry.id   AF-A0A1D3TZT9-F1
#
_cell.length_a   1.000
_cell.length_b   1.000
_cell.length_c   1.000
_cell.angle_alpha   90.00
_cell.angle_beta   90.00
_cell.angle_gamma   90.00
#
_symmetry.space_group_name_H-M   'P 1'
#
loop_
_entity.id
_entity.type
_entity.pdbx_description
1 polymer ?
#
loop_
_entity_poly.entity_id
_entity_poly.type
_entity_poly.pdbx_seq_one_letter_code
_entity_poly.pdbx_strand_id
1 'polypeptide(L)'
;MSDADVKLDVGRELTRGLGAGADPEVGRQAAEDHREEIEEVLKGADMVFVTAGEGGGTGTGGAPVVANVARSLGALTIGVVTRPFTFEGRRRATQADTGIDTLRNEVDTLIVIPNDRLLAMTDRDISVLDAFRSADQVLLSGVQGITDLITTPGLINLDFADVKTVMSHAGSALMGIGRARGDDRATVAAEQAIASPLLEASMDGAQGVLLNISGGSDLG
;
A
#
# COMPACT_ATOMS: atom_id res chain seq x y z
N MET A 1 9.63 -9.24 15.98
CA MET A 1 10.54 -8.08 15.88
C MET A 1 10.70 -7.78 14.40
N SER A 2 10.68 -6.51 13.98
CA SER A 2 10.85 -6.14 12.57
C SER A 2 12.28 -6.41 12.10
N ASP A 3 12.47 -6.78 10.84
CA ASP A 3 13.78 -6.94 10.18
C ASP A 3 14.25 -5.67 9.45
N ALA A 4 13.49 -4.57 9.56
CA ALA A 4 13.85 -3.28 8.96
C ALA A 4 15.14 -2.70 9.58
N ASP A 5 15.94 -2.01 8.75
CA ASP A 5 17.19 -1.36 9.15
C ASP A 5 16.99 -0.26 10.19
N VAL A 6 15.90 0.50 10.04
CA VAL A 6 15.48 1.57 10.96
C VAL A 6 14.16 1.19 11.61
N LYS A 7 14.09 1.35 12.94
CA LYS A 7 12.91 1.05 13.76
C LYS A 7 12.61 2.26 14.62
N LEU A 8 11.37 2.75 14.56
CA LEU A 8 10.89 3.87 15.34
C LEU A 8 9.73 3.39 16.21
N ASP A 9 9.91 3.40 17.53
CA ASP A 9 8.88 3.03 18.49
C ASP A 9 8.08 4.27 18.90
N VAL A 10 6.90 4.46 18.32
CA VAL A 10 6.03 5.60 18.62
C VAL A 10 5.13 5.33 19.84
N GLY A 11 4.90 6.38 20.64
CA GLY A 11 3.93 6.36 21.75
C GLY A 11 4.33 5.46 22.92
N ARG A 12 5.62 5.29 23.18
CA ARG A 12 6.10 4.46 24.30
C ARG A 12 5.60 4.95 25.66
N GLU A 13 5.53 6.26 25.86
CA GLU A 13 5.01 6.87 27.09
C GLU A 13 3.49 6.69 27.21
N LEU A 14 2.77 6.93 26.10
CA LEU A 14 1.31 6.86 26.02
C LEU A 14 0.79 5.42 26.20
N THR A 15 1.41 4.46 25.52
CA THR A 15 0.93 3.07 25.46
C THR A 15 1.67 2.13 26.41
N ARG A 16 2.76 2.60 27.04
CA ARG A 16 3.71 1.78 27.82
C ARG A 16 4.27 0.60 27.01
N GLY A 17 4.31 0.74 25.68
CA GLY A 17 4.74 -0.31 24.76
C GLY A 17 3.71 -1.42 24.52
N LEU A 18 2.45 -1.23 24.94
CA LEU A 18 1.37 -2.23 24.78
C LEU A 18 0.58 -2.04 23.47
N GLY A 19 0.89 -1.00 22.70
CA GLY A 19 0.20 -0.65 21.46
C GLY A 19 -1.08 0.16 21.68
N ALA A 20 -1.74 0.54 20.57
CA ALA A 20 -2.88 1.47 20.58
C ALA A 20 -4.23 0.84 20.97
N GLY A 21 -4.29 -0.46 21.30
CA GLY A 21 -5.53 -1.09 21.79
C GLY A 21 -6.72 -1.07 20.81
N ALA A 22 -6.47 -1.07 19.50
CA ALA A 22 -7.48 -0.89 18.44
C ALA A 22 -8.24 0.46 18.52
N ASP A 23 -7.61 1.47 19.11
CA ASP A 23 -8.06 2.86 19.11
C ASP A 23 -7.21 3.69 18.14
N PRO A 24 -7.78 4.14 17.00
CA PRO A 24 -7.07 5.00 16.05
C PRO A 24 -6.57 6.30 16.68
N GLU A 25 -7.28 6.86 17.65
CA GLU A 25 -6.92 8.14 18.24
C GLU A 25 -5.61 8.04 19.05
N VAL A 26 -5.43 6.92 19.76
CA VAL A 26 -4.17 6.63 20.45
C VAL A 26 -3.02 6.46 19.46
N GLY A 27 -3.28 5.81 18.31
CA GLY A 27 -2.30 5.65 17.24
C GLY A 27 -1.88 6.99 16.62
N ARG A 28 -2.85 7.89 16.41
CA ARG A 28 -2.64 9.25 15.91
C ARG A 28 -1.81 10.08 16.88
N GLN A 29 -2.22 10.15 18.15
CA GLN A 29 -1.48 10.90 19.17
C GLN A 29 -0.05 10.37 19.32
N ALA A 30 0.12 9.05 19.32
CA ALA A 30 1.45 8.44 19.38
C ALA A 30 2.36 8.89 18.24
N ALA A 31 1.84 8.98 17.01
CA ALA A 31 2.61 9.45 15.86
C ALA A 31 2.88 10.97 15.92
N GLU A 32 1.90 11.78 16.33
CA GLU A 32 2.06 13.23 16.49
C GLU A 32 3.10 13.59 17.55
N ASP A 33 3.11 12.88 18.68
CA ASP A 33 4.10 13.08 19.75
C ASP A 33 5.54 12.81 19.28
N HIS A 34 5.71 12.01 18.22
CA HIS A 34 7.01 11.62 17.65
C HIS A 34 7.22 12.21 16.25
N ARG A 35 6.50 13.29 15.91
CA ARG A 35 6.54 13.90 14.57
C ARG A 35 7.92 14.35 14.15
N GLU A 36 8.71 14.93 15.07
CA GLU A 36 10.08 15.36 14.82
C GLU A 36 11.00 14.18 14.47
N GLU A 37 10.84 13.04 15.15
CA GLU A 37 11.62 11.83 14.86
C GLU A 37 11.24 11.23 13.50
N ILE A 38 9.94 11.23 13.16
CA ILE A 38 9.45 10.81 11.84
C ILE A 38 10.04 11.72 10.75
N GLU A 39 10.04 13.03 10.98
CA GLU A 39 10.58 14.01 10.03
C GLU A 39 12.06 13.76 9.75
N GLU A 40 12.87 13.58 10.79
CA GLU A 40 14.31 13.35 10.64
C GLU A 40 14.62 12.02 9.92
N VAL A 41 13.81 10.98 10.13
CA VAL A 41 13.97 9.69 9.41
C VAL A 41 13.59 9.81 7.93
N LEU A 42 12.60 10.63 7.59
CA LEU A 42 12.10 10.77 6.21
C LEU A 42 12.83 11.85 5.40
N LYS A 43 13.67 12.64 6.05
CA LYS A 43 14.35 13.78 5.45
C LYS A 43 15.23 13.37 4.27
N GLY A 44 15.01 14.03 3.13
CA GLY A 44 15.75 13.79 1.90
C GLY A 44 15.20 12.64 1.04
N ALA A 45 14.10 12.01 1.43
CA ALA A 45 13.42 11.05 0.57
C ALA A 45 12.71 11.75 -0.61
N ASP A 46 12.96 11.30 -1.83
CA ASP A 46 12.23 11.76 -3.02
C ASP A 46 10.82 11.14 -3.11
N MET A 47 10.66 9.94 -2.54
CA MET A 47 9.43 9.16 -2.55
C MET A 47 9.30 8.36 -1.26
N VAL A 48 8.09 8.32 -0.70
CA VAL A 48 7.78 7.60 0.53
C VAL A 48 6.54 6.74 0.31
N PHE A 49 6.67 5.45 0.60
CA PHE A 49 5.54 4.52 0.65
C PHE A 49 5.07 4.37 2.09
N VAL A 50 3.79 4.63 2.34
CA VAL A 50 3.15 4.42 3.64
C VAL A 50 2.25 3.19 3.53
N THR A 51 2.66 2.10 4.18
CA THR A 51 1.90 0.83 4.19
C THR A 51 1.30 0.56 5.55
N ALA A 52 0.01 0.21 5.58
CA ALA A 52 -0.70 -0.09 6.81
C ALA A 52 -1.90 -1.03 6.60
N GLY A 53 -2.15 -1.85 7.61
CA GLY A 53 -3.43 -2.54 7.75
C GLY A 53 -4.44 -1.63 8.43
N GLU A 54 -5.49 -1.23 7.71
CA GLU A 54 -6.53 -0.34 8.20
C GLU A 54 -7.54 -1.08 9.08
N GLY A 55 -8.14 -0.36 10.02
CA GLY A 55 -9.11 -0.93 10.99
C GLY A 55 -8.49 -1.35 12.32
N GLY A 56 -7.18 -1.17 12.48
CA GLY A 56 -6.49 -1.23 13.77
C GLY A 56 -6.45 0.13 14.48
N GLY A 57 -5.56 0.28 15.46
CA GLY A 57 -5.29 1.56 16.12
C GLY A 57 -4.10 2.30 15.52
N THR A 58 -2.91 1.70 15.62
CA THR A 58 -1.65 2.34 15.20
C THR A 58 -1.60 2.63 13.70
N GLY A 59 -1.97 1.68 12.84
CA GLY A 59 -1.98 1.88 11.38
C GLY A 59 -2.97 2.97 10.98
N THR A 60 -4.25 2.76 11.30
CA THR A 60 -5.35 3.68 10.99
C THR A 60 -5.13 5.12 11.46
N GLY A 61 -4.56 5.31 12.64
CA GLY A 61 -4.31 6.63 13.21
C GLY A 61 -2.97 7.25 12.85
N GLY A 62 -1.92 6.44 12.78
CA GLY A 62 -0.55 6.91 12.59
C GLY A 62 -0.15 7.06 11.12
N ALA A 63 -0.69 6.24 10.21
CA ALA A 63 -0.35 6.30 8.79
C ALA A 63 -0.65 7.68 8.16
N PRO A 64 -1.79 8.34 8.45
CA PRO A 64 -2.03 9.69 7.94
C PRO A 64 -1.01 10.72 8.43
N VAL A 65 -0.55 10.62 9.68
CA VAL A 65 0.45 11.53 10.26
C VAL A 65 1.79 11.36 9.55
N VAL A 66 2.24 10.11 9.36
CA VAL A 66 3.47 9.80 8.64
C VAL A 66 3.41 10.30 7.19
N ALA A 67 2.28 10.08 6.52
CA ALA A 67 2.05 10.57 5.16
C ALA A 67 2.11 12.10 5.07
N ASN A 68 1.46 12.80 6.01
CA ASN A 68 1.48 14.25 6.08
C ASN A 68 2.91 14.80 6.24
N VAL A 69 3.72 14.18 7.09
CA VAL A 69 5.13 14.57 7.29
C VAL A 69 5.93 14.37 6.00
N ALA A 70 5.83 13.19 5.38
CA ALA A 70 6.50 12.88 4.12
C ALA A 70 6.16 13.91 3.02
N ARG A 71 4.88 14.24 2.88
CA ARG A 71 4.38 15.20 1.90
C ARG A 71 4.85 16.63 2.19
N SER A 72 4.89 17.01 3.47
CA SER A 72 5.40 18.32 3.91
C SER A 72 6.88 18.50 3.62
N LEU A 73 7.65 17.40 3.59
CA LEU A 73 9.05 17.37 3.18
C LEU A 73 9.25 17.39 1.66
N GLY A 74 8.17 17.32 0.87
CA GLY A 74 8.19 17.38 -0.60
C GLY A 74 8.37 16.03 -1.30
N ALA A 75 8.32 14.92 -0.55
CA ALA A 75 8.39 13.57 -1.10
C ALA A 75 7.09 13.21 -1.82
N LEU A 76 7.18 12.49 -2.95
CA LEU A 76 6.01 11.85 -3.54
C LEU A 76 5.52 10.76 -2.59
N THR A 77 4.33 10.96 -2.02
CA THR A 77 3.83 10.12 -0.92
C THR A 77 2.72 9.21 -1.44
N ILE A 78 2.96 7.89 -1.37
CA ILE A 78 2.05 6.87 -1.86
C ILE A 78 1.57 6.00 -0.69
N GLY A 79 0.28 6.01 -0.42
CA GLY A 79 -0.35 5.10 0.54
C GLY A 79 -0.69 3.77 -0.11
N VAL A 80 -0.28 2.65 0.49
CA VAL A 80 -0.68 1.29 0.06
C VAL A 80 -1.26 0.57 1.27
N VAL A 81 -2.58 0.47 1.36
CA VAL A 81 -3.25 0.01 2.59
C VAL A 81 -4.25 -1.10 2.30
N THR A 82 -4.51 -1.94 3.31
CA THR A 82 -5.53 -3.00 3.21
C THR A 82 -6.78 -2.66 4.00
N ARG A 83 -7.96 -2.89 3.42
CA ARG A 83 -9.21 -3.01 4.20
C ARG A 83 -9.26 -4.37 4.90
N PRO A 84 -9.76 -4.46 6.13
CA PRO A 84 -9.85 -5.71 6.87
C PRO A 84 -10.80 -6.71 6.18
N PHE A 85 -10.63 -8.00 6.46
CA PHE A 85 -11.59 -9.01 6.02
C PHE A 85 -12.95 -8.82 6.71
N THR A 86 -14.04 -9.18 6.03
CA THR A 86 -15.39 -9.12 6.60
C THR A 86 -15.50 -9.91 7.91
N PHE A 87 -14.76 -11.02 8.06
CA PHE A 87 -14.78 -11.85 9.28
C PHE A 87 -14.11 -11.19 10.50
N GLU A 88 -13.31 -10.14 10.32
CA GLU A 88 -12.66 -9.43 11.43
C GLU A 88 -13.65 -8.51 12.19
N GLY A 89 -14.84 -8.31 11.64
CA GLY A 89 -15.96 -7.67 12.29
C GLY A 89 -16.17 -6.20 11.90
N ARG A 90 -17.42 -5.76 12.05
CA ARG A 90 -17.90 -4.45 11.58
C ARG A 90 -17.15 -3.26 12.18
N ARG A 91 -16.71 -3.37 13.44
CA ARG A 91 -15.94 -2.31 14.10
C ARG A 91 -14.65 -1.99 13.35
N ARG A 92 -13.88 -3.01 12.93
CA ARG A 92 -12.64 -2.80 12.16
C ARG A 92 -12.94 -2.18 10.81
N ALA A 93 -13.98 -2.64 10.12
CA ALA A 93 -14.37 -2.08 8.82
C ALA A 93 -14.69 -0.58 8.91
N THR A 94 -15.50 -0.16 9.89
CA THR A 94 -15.82 1.27 10.09
C THR A 94 -14.59 2.10 10.44
N GLN A 95 -13.70 1.58 11.28
CA GLN A 95 -12.44 2.24 11.59
C GLN A 95 -11.55 2.37 10.34
N ALA A 96 -11.48 1.32 9.52
CA ALA A 96 -10.70 1.31 8.28
C ALA A 96 -11.21 2.33 7.27
N ASP A 97 -12.53 2.43 7.06
CA ASP A 97 -13.10 3.42 6.13
C ASP A 97 -12.74 4.85 6.55
N THR A 98 -12.77 5.12 7.87
CA THR A 98 -12.41 6.43 8.41
C THR A 98 -10.91 6.72 8.25
N GLY A 99 -10.05 5.73 8.50
CA GLY A 99 -8.60 5.83 8.31
C GLY A 99 -8.23 6.06 6.85
N ILE A 100 -8.82 5.31 5.93
CA ILE A 100 -8.66 5.45 4.47
C ILE A 100 -9.05 6.84 4.01
N ASP A 101 -10.21 7.36 4.45
CA ASP A 101 -10.66 8.69 4.07
C ASP A 101 -9.73 9.80 4.60
N THR A 102 -9.19 9.62 5.81
CA THR A 102 -8.21 10.54 6.38
C THR A 102 -6.90 10.48 5.60
N LEU A 103 -6.35 9.28 5.38
CA LEU A 103 -5.10 9.05 4.66
C LEU A 103 -5.17 9.57 3.22
N ARG A 104 -6.32 9.46 2.55
CA ARG A 104 -6.53 9.96 1.17
C ARG A 104 -6.20 11.45 1.04
N ASN A 105 -6.40 12.25 2.08
CA ASN A 105 -6.10 13.68 2.05
C ASN A 105 -4.61 13.99 2.28
N GLU A 106 -3.86 13.02 2.82
CA GLU A 106 -2.46 13.18 3.24
C GLU A 106 -1.45 12.54 2.27
N VAL A 107 -1.91 11.82 1.24
CA VAL A 107 -1.08 11.19 0.21
C VAL A 107 -1.36 11.77 -1.19
N ASP A 108 -0.41 11.60 -2.11
CA ASP A 108 -0.60 11.95 -3.52
C ASP A 108 -1.40 10.88 -4.27
N THR A 109 -1.15 9.61 -3.93
CA THR A 109 -1.89 8.44 -4.42
C THR A 109 -2.17 7.49 -3.27
N LEU A 110 -3.40 6.98 -3.19
CA LEU A 110 -3.83 5.95 -2.25
C LEU A 110 -4.29 4.70 -3.00
N ILE A 111 -3.56 3.60 -2.84
CA ILE A 111 -3.93 2.26 -3.30
C ILE A 111 -4.60 1.54 -2.14
N VAL A 112 -5.87 1.19 -2.31
CA VAL A 112 -6.65 0.44 -1.30
C VAL A 112 -6.83 -1.00 -1.78
N ILE A 113 -6.34 -1.95 -0.99
CA ILE A 113 -6.45 -3.38 -1.25
C ILE A 113 -7.58 -3.96 -0.39
N PRO A 114 -8.68 -4.41 -0.99
CA PRO A 114 -9.76 -5.08 -0.26
C PRO A 114 -9.39 -6.54 0.06
N ASN A 115 -9.12 -6.85 1.33
CA ASN A 115 -8.71 -8.21 1.72
C ASN A 115 -9.72 -9.29 1.33
N ASP A 116 -11.02 -8.99 1.33
CA ASP A 116 -12.05 -9.94 0.89
C ASP A 116 -11.89 -10.40 -0.57
N ARG A 117 -11.24 -9.61 -1.44
CA ARG A 117 -10.96 -10.01 -2.82
C ARG A 117 -9.85 -11.05 -2.92
N LEU A 118 -8.95 -11.10 -1.95
CA LEU A 118 -7.91 -12.11 -1.87
C LEU A 118 -8.51 -13.50 -1.65
N LEU A 119 -9.62 -13.58 -0.90
CA LEU A 119 -10.37 -14.82 -0.70
C LEU A 119 -10.98 -15.33 -2.01
N ALA A 120 -11.39 -14.43 -2.92
CA ALA A 120 -11.94 -14.81 -4.21
C ALA A 120 -10.86 -15.30 -5.20
N MET A 121 -9.60 -14.92 -4.98
CA MET A 121 -8.46 -15.30 -5.81
C MET A 121 -7.79 -16.61 -5.37
N THR A 122 -8.18 -17.15 -4.22
CA THR A 122 -7.52 -18.32 -3.61
C THR A 122 -8.51 -19.49 -3.48
N ASP A 123 -8.01 -20.72 -3.47
CA ASP A 123 -8.84 -21.93 -3.38
C ASP A 123 -9.69 -21.97 -2.09
N ARG A 124 -10.83 -22.66 -2.14
CA ARG A 124 -11.87 -22.64 -1.08
C ARG A 124 -11.44 -23.07 0.34
N ASP A 125 -10.23 -23.62 0.50
CA ASP A 125 -9.74 -24.20 1.76
C ASP A 125 -8.53 -23.45 2.35
N ILE A 126 -8.47 -22.11 2.23
CA ILE A 126 -7.39 -21.35 2.87
C ILE A 126 -7.60 -21.20 4.38
N SER A 127 -6.50 -21.26 5.13
CA SER A 127 -6.51 -20.87 6.54
C SER A 127 -6.54 -19.35 6.69
N VAL A 128 -7.01 -18.86 7.84
CA VAL A 128 -6.96 -17.42 8.19
C VAL A 128 -5.53 -16.88 8.13
N LEU A 129 -4.54 -17.69 8.51
CA LEU A 129 -3.13 -17.30 8.46
C LEU A 129 -2.64 -17.10 7.02
N ASP A 130 -3.07 -17.97 6.10
CA ASP A 130 -2.69 -17.86 4.69
C ASP A 130 -3.41 -16.69 4.01
N ALA A 131 -4.62 -16.35 4.47
CA ALA A 131 -5.32 -15.15 4.03
C ALA A 131 -4.52 -13.88 4.36
N PHE A 132 -4.03 -13.74 5.60
CA PHE A 132 -3.20 -12.60 5.99
C PHE A 132 -1.87 -12.55 5.23
N ARG A 133 -1.21 -13.70 5.03
CA ARG A 133 0.01 -13.76 4.19
C ARG A 133 -0.26 -13.32 2.75
N SER A 134 -1.43 -13.65 2.22
CA SER A 134 -1.84 -13.21 0.88
C SER A 134 -2.00 -11.68 0.83
N ALA A 135 -2.53 -11.07 1.89
CA ALA A 135 -2.63 -9.62 2.01
C ALA A 135 -1.23 -8.96 2.05
N ASP A 136 -0.32 -9.50 2.85
CA ASP A 136 1.07 -9.03 2.93
C ASP A 136 1.77 -9.14 1.56
N GLN A 137 1.54 -10.23 0.82
CA GLN A 137 2.11 -10.42 -0.50
C GLN A 137 1.58 -9.42 -1.52
N VAL A 138 0.29 -9.03 -1.42
CA VAL A 138 -0.29 -8.02 -2.31
C VAL A 138 0.21 -6.62 -1.96
N LEU A 139 0.34 -6.29 -0.67
CA LEU A 139 1.00 -5.04 -0.22
C LEU A 139 2.42 -4.95 -0.78
N LEU A 140 3.21 -6.01 -0.63
CA LEU A 140 4.56 -6.11 -1.18
C LEU A 140 4.55 -5.90 -2.70
N SER A 141 3.63 -6.57 -3.41
CA SER A 141 3.55 -6.47 -4.86
C SER A 141 3.16 -5.06 -5.34
N GLY A 142 2.35 -4.34 -4.55
CA GLY A 142 1.97 -2.95 -4.86
C GLY A 142 3.13 -1.97 -4.72
N VAL A 143 3.94 -2.11 -3.67
CA VAL A 143 5.14 -1.30 -3.52
C VAL A 143 6.19 -1.70 -4.57
N GLN A 144 6.47 -3.00 -4.67
CA GLN A 144 7.48 -3.54 -5.58
C GLN A 144 7.18 -3.19 -7.04
N GLY A 145 5.91 -3.25 -7.45
CA GLY A 145 5.49 -2.94 -8.81
C GLY A 145 5.88 -1.52 -9.25
N ILE A 146 5.90 -0.56 -8.32
CA ILE A 146 6.28 0.84 -8.60
C ILE A 146 7.78 1.03 -8.41
N THR A 147 8.37 0.47 -7.34
CA THR A 147 9.80 0.65 -7.08
C THR A 147 10.66 0.01 -8.15
N ASP A 148 10.29 -1.17 -8.66
CA ASP A 148 11.07 -1.91 -9.65
C ASP A 148 11.18 -1.14 -10.97
N LEU A 149 10.16 -0.35 -11.33
CA LEU A 149 10.20 0.52 -12.53
C LEU A 149 11.27 1.60 -12.46
N ILE A 150 11.63 2.01 -11.24
CA ILE A 150 12.57 3.11 -10.98
C ILE A 150 13.97 2.57 -10.71
N THR A 151 14.06 1.49 -9.93
CA THR A 151 15.33 0.99 -9.39
C THR A 151 15.93 -0.14 -10.20
N THR A 152 15.12 -0.91 -10.94
CA THR A 152 15.58 -2.08 -11.69
C THR A 152 15.69 -1.74 -13.17
N PRO A 153 16.90 -1.79 -13.76
CA PRO A 153 17.06 -1.60 -15.19
C PRO A 153 16.37 -2.72 -15.98
N GLY A 154 15.31 -2.36 -16.70
CA GLY A 154 14.64 -3.19 -17.70
C GLY A 154 15.02 -2.81 -19.14
N LEU A 155 14.43 -3.51 -20.10
CA LEU A 155 14.53 -3.19 -21.54
C LEU A 155 13.85 -1.85 -21.88
N ILE A 156 12.79 -1.52 -21.15
CA ILE A 156 12.06 -0.26 -21.22
C ILE A 156 12.07 0.31 -19.80
N ASN A 157 12.87 1.35 -19.58
CA ASN A 157 12.90 2.04 -18.29
C ASN A 157 11.96 3.24 -18.32
N LEU A 158 11.17 3.37 -17.26
CA LEU A 158 10.50 4.61 -16.93
C LEU A 158 11.40 5.40 -15.99
N ASP A 159 11.37 6.72 -16.09
CA ASP A 159 12.09 7.55 -15.12
C ASP A 159 11.20 7.95 -13.94
N PHE A 160 11.83 8.51 -12.91
CA PHE A 160 11.11 8.99 -11.73
C PHE A 160 10.12 10.11 -12.05
N ALA A 161 10.41 10.94 -13.05
CA ALA A 161 9.56 12.07 -13.43
C ALA A 161 8.25 11.59 -14.09
N ASP A 162 8.31 10.51 -14.89
CA ASP A 162 7.15 9.85 -15.47
C ASP A 162 6.24 9.28 -14.38
N VAL A 163 6.81 8.53 -13.42
CA VAL A 163 6.06 8.00 -12.28
C VAL A 163 5.45 9.13 -11.46
N LYS A 164 6.22 10.17 -11.16
CA LYS A 164 5.75 11.34 -10.42
C LYS A 164 4.61 12.03 -11.16
N THR A 165 4.67 12.15 -12.49
CA THR A 165 3.61 12.80 -13.28
C THR A 165 2.29 12.03 -13.21
N VAL A 166 2.33 10.69 -13.24
CA VAL A 166 1.12 9.85 -13.17
C VAL A 166 0.55 9.77 -11.75
N MET A 167 1.42 9.72 -10.73
CA MET A 167 1.02 9.47 -9.34
C MET A 167 0.86 10.73 -8.48
N SER A 168 1.32 11.90 -8.94
CA SER A 168 1.09 13.14 -8.21
C SER A 168 -0.38 13.53 -8.25
N HIS A 169 -1.02 13.66 -7.09
CA HIS A 169 -2.42 14.05 -6.96
C HIS A 169 -3.41 13.14 -7.72
N ALA A 170 -3.06 11.87 -7.94
CA ALA A 170 -3.95 10.91 -8.60
C ALA A 170 -5.15 10.54 -7.71
N GLY A 171 -5.06 10.77 -6.40
CA GLY A 171 -6.12 10.44 -5.45
C GLY A 171 -6.19 8.94 -5.24
N SER A 172 -7.35 8.33 -5.51
CA SER A 172 -7.50 6.87 -5.34
C SER A 172 -7.04 6.10 -6.59
N ALA A 173 -6.23 5.08 -6.35
CA ALA A 173 -5.74 4.17 -7.37
C ALA A 173 -6.17 2.72 -7.06
N LEU A 174 -6.25 1.92 -8.13
CA LEU A 174 -6.53 0.50 -8.06
C LEU A 174 -5.34 -0.25 -8.65
N MET A 175 -5.15 -1.49 -8.20
CA MET A 175 -4.06 -2.33 -8.66
C MET A 175 -4.61 -3.66 -9.17
N GLY A 176 -4.15 -4.09 -10.34
CA GLY A 176 -4.37 -5.41 -10.88
C GLY A 176 -3.05 -6.13 -11.06
N ILE A 177 -3.01 -7.42 -10.73
CA ILE A 177 -1.81 -8.26 -10.88
C ILE A 177 -2.20 -9.52 -11.66
N GLY A 178 -1.39 -9.86 -12.66
CA GLY A 178 -1.50 -11.08 -13.44
C GLY A 178 -0.16 -11.78 -13.58
N ARG A 179 -0.16 -13.11 -13.65
CA ARG A 179 1.05 -13.92 -13.80
C ARG A 179 0.76 -15.11 -14.71
N ALA A 180 1.54 -15.24 -15.76
CA ALA A 180 1.42 -16.36 -16.68
C ALA A 180 2.80 -16.90 -17.11
N ARG A 181 2.79 -18.10 -17.67
CA ARG A 181 3.96 -18.81 -18.21
C ARG A 181 3.55 -19.51 -19.51
N GLY A 182 4.52 -19.88 -20.35
CA GLY A 182 4.28 -20.47 -21.66
C GLY A 182 4.32 -19.44 -22.79
N ASP A 183 3.90 -19.86 -23.98
CA ASP A 183 4.07 -19.08 -25.22
C ASP A 183 3.26 -17.77 -25.20
N ASP A 184 2.01 -17.81 -24.72
CA ASP A 184 1.12 -16.64 -24.65
C ASP A 184 1.23 -15.86 -23.31
N ARG A 185 2.33 -16.04 -22.55
CA ARG A 185 2.45 -15.51 -21.19
C ARG A 185 2.24 -14.01 -21.06
N ALA A 186 2.66 -13.21 -22.04
CA ALA A 186 2.50 -11.76 -21.98
C ALA A 186 1.01 -11.37 -22.04
N THR A 187 0.29 -11.89 -23.04
CA THR A 187 -1.14 -11.63 -23.23
C THR A 187 -1.96 -12.15 -22.06
N VAL A 188 -1.73 -13.38 -21.63
CA VAL A 188 -2.48 -14.00 -20.53
C VAL A 188 -2.23 -13.25 -19.20
N ALA A 189 -1.00 -12.82 -18.93
CA ALA A 189 -0.71 -12.04 -17.73
C ALA A 189 -1.39 -10.67 -17.76
N ALA A 190 -1.41 -10.00 -18.92
CA ALA A 190 -2.11 -8.73 -19.09
C ALA A 190 -3.62 -8.88 -18.91
N GLU A 191 -4.24 -9.89 -19.53
CA GLU A 191 -5.67 -10.19 -19.38
C GLU A 191 -6.03 -10.47 -17.92
N GLN A 192 -5.21 -11.25 -17.20
CA GLN A 192 -5.41 -11.51 -15.78
C GLN A 192 -5.28 -10.25 -14.91
N ALA A 193 -4.32 -9.36 -15.21
CA ALA A 193 -4.14 -8.12 -14.48
C ALA A 193 -5.37 -7.20 -14.65
N ILE A 194 -5.89 -7.11 -15.88
CA ILE A 194 -7.08 -6.34 -16.25
C ILE A 194 -8.35 -6.93 -15.65
N ALA A 195 -8.44 -8.26 -15.55
CA ALA A 195 -9.56 -8.97 -14.94
C ALA A 195 -9.37 -9.22 -13.43
N SER A 196 -8.36 -8.60 -12.81
CA SER A 196 -8.01 -8.89 -11.42
C SER A 196 -9.13 -8.51 -10.46
N PRO A 197 -9.51 -9.39 -9.51
CA PRO A 197 -10.52 -9.07 -8.49
C PRO A 197 -10.15 -7.87 -7.58
N LEU A 198 -8.88 -7.47 -7.58
CA LEU A 198 -8.38 -6.30 -6.86
C LEU A 198 -8.81 -4.97 -7.51
N LEU A 199 -9.18 -4.98 -8.79
CA LEU A 199 -9.78 -3.84 -9.48
C LEU A 199 -11.28 -3.79 -9.09
N GLU A 200 -11.61 -3.13 -7.97
CA GLU A 200 -13.00 -3.01 -7.48
C GLU A 200 -13.94 -2.28 -8.45
N ALA A 201 -13.38 -1.46 -9.33
CA ALA A 201 -14.08 -0.71 -10.36
C ALA A 201 -13.47 -1.00 -11.75
N SER A 202 -14.25 -0.75 -12.80
CA SER A 202 -13.71 -0.78 -14.16
C SER A 202 -12.55 0.22 -14.28
N MET A 203 -11.55 -0.13 -15.09
CA MET A 203 -10.51 0.82 -15.49
C MET A 203 -11.07 1.93 -16.39
N ASP A 204 -12.31 1.80 -16.87
CA ASP A 204 -13.00 2.83 -17.63
C ASP A 204 -13.11 4.12 -16.80
N GLY A 205 -12.39 5.16 -17.23
CA GLY A 205 -12.33 6.45 -16.56
C GLY A 205 -11.03 6.72 -15.77
N ALA A 206 -10.10 5.75 -15.71
CA ALA A 206 -8.76 6.01 -15.18
C ALA A 206 -8.05 7.08 -16.01
N GLN A 207 -7.56 8.13 -15.35
CA GLN A 207 -6.87 9.26 -16.00
C GLN A 207 -5.38 8.97 -16.23
N GLY A 208 -4.83 7.96 -15.56
CA GLY A 208 -3.46 7.51 -15.69
C GLY A 208 -3.35 6.02 -15.42
N VAL A 209 -2.46 5.35 -16.14
CA VAL A 209 -2.16 3.93 -15.97
C VAL A 209 -0.65 3.77 -15.89
N LEU A 210 -0.19 3.09 -14.85
CA LEU A 210 1.19 2.69 -14.68
C LEU A 210 1.26 1.17 -14.87
N LEU A 211 2.04 0.73 -15.87
CA LEU A 211 2.18 -0.67 -16.25
C LEU A 211 3.61 -1.12 -15.99
N ASN A 212 3.77 -2.13 -15.13
CA ASN A 212 5.04 -2.81 -14.93
C ASN A 212 4.95 -4.23 -15.50
N ILE A 213 5.94 -4.61 -16.31
CA ILE A 213 6.08 -5.95 -16.85
C ILE A 213 7.43 -6.51 -16.38
N SER A 214 7.37 -7.55 -15.56
CA SER A 214 8.55 -8.22 -15.04
C SER A 214 8.64 -9.65 -15.58
N GLY A 215 9.81 -10.05 -16.06
CA GLY A 215 10.07 -11.39 -16.57
C GLY A 215 11.56 -11.73 -16.56
N GLY A 216 11.90 -12.94 -17.02
CA GLY A 216 13.29 -13.37 -17.15
C GLY A 216 14.03 -12.66 -18.27
N SER A 217 15.29 -13.02 -18.48
CA SER A 217 16.09 -12.50 -19.60
C SER A 217 15.54 -12.88 -20.97
N ASP A 218 14.58 -13.80 -21.02
CA ASP A 218 13.84 -14.25 -22.20
C ASP A 218 12.56 -13.44 -22.43
N LEU A 219 12.45 -12.24 -21.84
CA LEU A 219 11.35 -11.31 -22.11
C LEU A 219 11.45 -10.78 -23.57
N GLY A 220 11.01 -11.61 -24.52
CA GLY A 220 11.04 -11.38 -25.96
C GLY A 220 10.64 -12.62 -26.75
#